data_AF-A0A9E5YYZ2-F1
#
_entry.id   AF-A0A9E5YYZ2-F1
#
_cell.length_a   1.000
_cell.length_b   1.000
_cell.length_c   1.000
_cell.angle_alpha   90.00
_cell.angle_beta   90.00
_cell.angle_gamma   90.00
#
_symmetry.space_group_name_H-M   'P 1'
#
loop_
_entity.id
_entity.type
_entity.pdbx_description
1 polymer ?
#
loop_
_entity_poly.entity_id
_entity_poly.type
_entity_poly.pdbx_seq_one_letter_code
_entity_poly.pdbx_strand_id
1 'polypeptide(L)'
;MKQILTRDEALSLKLWQREITLKERGIEPVEPHYCIVWEDPDDFDASPCITTPSPMWLAMAMHGDVLPPVTVYPLAVDDKGRVIEGHGLHDNVVPAMTEEQAMEYLLQKDVPRRVWDAPEGSNMRRFVICRRDMIPTDRGYRNAWKLTQRKEMENAA
;
A
#
# COMPACT_ATOMS: atom_id res chain seq x y z
N MET A 1 -6.14 -20.15 -8.30
CA MET A 1 -7.23 -19.16 -8.39
C MET A 1 -7.88 -19.25 -9.76
N LYS A 2 -9.20 -19.07 -9.86
CA LYS A 2 -9.89 -18.97 -11.15
C LYS A 2 -9.43 -17.67 -11.82
N GLN A 3 -9.06 -17.70 -13.10
CA GLN A 3 -8.68 -16.50 -13.82
C GLN A 3 -9.95 -15.75 -14.22
N ILE A 4 -10.23 -14.64 -13.53
CA ILE A 4 -11.49 -13.88 -13.65
C ILE A 4 -11.37 -12.78 -14.72
N LEU A 5 -10.21 -12.14 -14.78
CA LEU A 5 -9.85 -11.10 -15.75
C LEU A 5 -8.51 -11.48 -16.38
N THR A 6 -8.42 -11.49 -17.72
CA THR A 6 -7.15 -11.74 -18.40
C THR A 6 -6.29 -10.47 -18.45
N ARG A 7 -4.99 -10.64 -18.67
CA ARG A 7 -4.05 -9.52 -18.83
C ARG A 7 -4.47 -8.59 -19.98
N ASP A 8 -4.81 -9.13 -21.14
CA ASP A 8 -5.21 -8.34 -22.30
C ASP A 8 -6.52 -7.58 -22.07
N GLU A 9 -7.49 -8.24 -21.42
CA GLU A 9 -8.72 -7.56 -20.99
C GLU A 9 -8.40 -6.43 -20.01
N ALA A 10 -7.55 -6.66 -19.01
CA ALA A 10 -7.18 -5.64 -18.03
C ALA A 10 -6.52 -4.42 -18.70
N LEU A 11 -5.59 -4.63 -19.63
CA LEU A 11 -4.92 -3.56 -20.36
C LEU A 11 -5.88 -2.74 -21.26
N SER A 12 -6.98 -3.36 -21.73
CA SER A 12 -8.02 -2.65 -22.48
C SER A 12 -8.92 -1.75 -21.61
N LEU A 13 -8.86 -1.89 -20.29
CA LEU A 13 -9.73 -1.22 -19.32
C LEU A 13 -8.98 -0.18 -18.50
N LYS A 14 -9.69 0.90 -18.14
CA LYS A 14 -9.22 1.82 -17.10
C LYS A 14 -9.16 1.11 -15.75
N LEU A 15 -8.24 1.51 -14.88
CA LEU A 15 -8.02 0.89 -13.57
C LEU A 15 -9.32 0.73 -12.76
N TRP A 16 -10.16 1.77 -12.70
CA TRP A 16 -11.45 1.70 -12.01
C TRP A 16 -12.44 0.72 -12.66
N GLN A 17 -12.38 0.51 -13.98
CA GLN A 17 -13.20 -0.48 -14.68
C GLN A 17 -12.72 -1.91 -14.40
N ARG A 18 -11.42 -2.12 -14.13
CA ARG A 18 -10.88 -3.43 -13.74
C ARG A 18 -11.46 -3.87 -12.40
N GLU A 19 -11.51 -2.96 -11.42
CA GLU A 19 -12.11 -3.21 -10.11
C GLU A 19 -13.60 -3.58 -10.23
N ILE A 20 -14.38 -2.80 -10.98
CA ILE A 20 -15.81 -3.08 -11.22
C ILE A 20 -15.97 -4.44 -11.90
N THR A 21 -15.21 -4.71 -12.96
CA THR A 21 -15.29 -5.97 -13.71
C THR A 21 -15.00 -7.18 -12.83
N LEU A 22 -13.96 -7.11 -11.99
CA LEU A 22 -13.63 -8.19 -11.06
C LEU A 22 -14.75 -8.41 -10.05
N LYS A 23 -15.29 -7.33 -9.49
CA LYS A 23 -16.40 -7.39 -8.54
C LYS A 23 -17.65 -8.03 -9.17
N GLU A 24 -18.02 -7.60 -10.38
CA GLU A 24 -19.16 -8.15 -11.13
C GLU A 24 -18.97 -9.63 -11.50
N ARG A 25 -17.73 -10.03 -11.79
CA ARG A 25 -17.38 -11.43 -12.09
C ARG A 25 -17.11 -12.27 -10.83
N GLY A 26 -17.38 -11.73 -9.64
CA GLY A 26 -17.41 -12.46 -8.38
C GLY A 26 -16.04 -12.75 -7.76
N ILE A 27 -15.09 -11.82 -7.85
CA ILE A 27 -13.90 -11.92 -7.00
C ILE A 27 -14.32 -11.81 -5.53
N GLU A 28 -13.84 -12.75 -4.71
CA GLU A 28 -14.09 -12.70 -3.27
C GLU A 28 -13.15 -11.68 -2.60
N PRO A 29 -13.67 -10.77 -1.76
CA PRO A 29 -12.83 -9.88 -0.98
C PRO A 29 -11.91 -10.66 -0.04
N VAL A 30 -10.67 -10.20 0.11
CA VAL A 30 -9.69 -10.82 1.01
C VAL A 30 -9.55 -9.97 2.26
N GLU A 31 -9.86 -10.52 3.43
CA GLU A 31 -9.68 -9.81 4.70
C GLU A 31 -8.19 -9.58 4.98
N PRO A 32 -7.74 -8.35 5.24
CA PRO A 32 -6.34 -8.06 5.48
C PRO A 32 -5.88 -8.51 6.87
N HIS A 33 -4.77 -9.24 6.90
CA HIS A 33 -4.04 -9.63 8.10
C HIS A 33 -3.00 -8.60 8.51
N TYR A 34 -2.52 -7.77 7.60
CA TYR A 34 -1.50 -6.75 7.86
C TYR A 34 -2.02 -5.31 7.71
N CYS A 35 -1.30 -4.38 8.35
CA CYS A 35 -1.48 -2.94 8.20
C CYS A 35 -0.13 -2.23 8.28
N ILE A 36 -0.07 -0.98 7.82
CA ILE A 36 1.10 -0.12 7.93
C ILE A 36 0.83 0.90 9.05
N VAL A 37 1.64 0.89 10.09
CA VAL A 37 1.67 1.96 11.09
C VAL A 37 2.82 2.89 10.74
N TRP A 38 2.56 4.20 10.70
CA TRP A 38 3.57 5.18 10.34
C TRP A 38 3.37 6.50 11.08
N GLU A 39 4.46 7.25 11.23
CA GLU A 39 4.46 8.58 11.84
C GLU A 39 4.92 9.60 10.81
N ASP A 40 4.32 10.80 10.86
CA ASP A 40 4.75 11.89 9.98
C ASP A 40 6.07 12.48 10.51
N PRO A 41 7.17 12.43 9.74
CA PRO A 41 8.44 13.01 10.19
C PRO A 41 8.40 14.53 10.33
N ASP A 42 7.39 15.21 9.78
CA ASP A 42 7.24 16.66 9.87
C ASP A 42 6.31 17.08 11.04
N ASP A 43 5.63 16.13 11.70
CA ASP A 43 4.75 16.36 12.85
C ASP A 43 4.94 15.27 13.91
N PHE A 44 5.89 15.51 14.82
CA PHE A 44 6.25 14.55 15.88
C PHE A 44 5.19 14.41 16.98
N ASP A 45 4.31 15.38 17.14
CA ASP A 45 3.26 15.37 18.16
C ASP A 45 2.01 14.63 17.68
N ALA A 46 1.83 14.47 16.37
CA ALA A 46 0.78 13.66 15.80
C ALA A 46 0.79 12.21 16.34
N SER A 47 -0.41 11.66 16.51
CA SER A 47 -0.60 10.23 16.74
C SER A 47 -0.18 9.43 15.49
N PRO A 48 0.31 8.19 15.65
CA PRO A 48 0.62 7.34 14.51
C PRO A 48 -0.60 7.12 13.61
N CYS A 49 -0.36 7.19 12.30
CA CYS A 49 -1.31 6.85 11.26
C CYS A 49 -1.32 5.34 11.00
N ILE A 50 -2.48 4.81 10.61
CA ILE A 50 -2.64 3.39 10.27
C ILE A 50 -3.27 3.30 8.88
N THR A 51 -2.53 2.72 7.94
CA THR A 51 -3.00 2.44 6.58
C THR A 51 -3.33 0.95 6.47
N THR A 52 -4.58 0.63 6.15
CA THR A 52 -5.07 -0.74 5.95
C THR A 52 -5.62 -0.86 4.54
N PRO A 53 -5.26 -1.88 3.76
CA PRO A 53 -5.85 -2.08 2.44
C PRO A 53 -7.34 -2.39 2.54
N SER A 54 -8.11 -1.96 1.55
CA SER A 54 -9.48 -2.46 1.35
C SER A 54 -9.44 -3.95 1.01
N PRO A 55 -10.39 -4.77 1.51
CA PRO A 55 -10.47 -6.18 1.14
C PRO A 55 -10.56 -6.44 -0.36
N MET A 56 -11.24 -5.56 -1.10
CA MET A 56 -11.34 -5.65 -2.56
C MET A 56 -10.00 -5.34 -3.22
N TRP A 57 -9.31 -4.30 -2.76
CA TRP A 57 -7.99 -3.94 -3.30
C TRP A 57 -6.97 -5.05 -3.06
N LEU A 58 -6.98 -5.67 -1.88
CA LEU A 58 -6.10 -6.79 -1.58
C LEU A 58 -6.42 -8.01 -2.47
N ALA A 59 -7.71 -8.30 -2.69
CA ALA A 59 -8.12 -9.33 -3.64
C ALA A 59 -7.59 -9.06 -5.06
N MET A 60 -7.63 -7.81 -5.52
CA MET A 60 -7.07 -7.40 -6.82
C MET A 60 -5.55 -7.63 -6.89
N ALA A 61 -4.81 -7.26 -5.84
CA ALA A 61 -3.37 -7.46 -5.76
C ALA A 61 -3.00 -8.96 -5.80
N MET A 62 -3.73 -9.78 -5.06
CA MET A 62 -3.49 -11.22 -4.97
C MET A 62 -3.99 -12.01 -6.18
N HIS A 63 -5.00 -11.50 -6.91
CA HIS A 63 -5.41 -12.07 -8.19
C HIS A 63 -4.32 -11.88 -9.26
N GLY A 64 -3.67 -10.71 -9.25
CA GLY A 64 -2.66 -10.35 -10.25
C GLY A 64 -3.25 -9.88 -11.58
N ASP A 65 -2.37 -9.34 -12.43
CA ASP A 65 -2.68 -8.78 -13.76
C ASP A 65 -3.78 -7.71 -13.77
N VAL A 66 -3.96 -7.01 -12.66
CA VAL A 66 -5.03 -6.02 -12.47
C VAL A 66 -4.46 -4.65 -12.12
N LEU A 67 -3.59 -4.61 -11.10
CA LEU A 67 -2.96 -3.38 -10.63
C LEU A 67 -1.83 -2.97 -11.58
N PRO A 68 -1.62 -1.66 -11.82
CA PRO A 68 -0.45 -1.19 -12.57
C PRO A 68 0.83 -1.31 -11.72
N PRO A 69 2.02 -1.10 -12.30
CA PRO A 69 3.24 -0.94 -11.51
C PRO A 69 3.13 0.24 -10.54
N VAL A 70 3.62 0.09 -9.30
CA VAL A 70 3.52 1.15 -8.28
C VAL A 70 4.24 2.43 -8.68
N THR A 71 5.31 2.31 -9.48
CA THR A 71 6.12 3.41 -10.01
C THR A 71 5.34 4.39 -10.88
N VAL A 72 4.15 4.00 -11.36
CA VAL A 72 3.26 4.87 -12.14
C VAL A 72 2.54 5.89 -11.27
N TYR A 73 2.22 5.59 -10.00
CA TYR A 73 1.43 6.49 -9.15
C TYR A 73 2.14 7.83 -8.88
N PRO A 74 3.44 7.87 -8.54
CA PRO A 74 4.15 9.14 -8.37
C PRO A 74 4.21 10.00 -9.64
N LEU A 75 4.19 9.38 -10.83
CA LEU A 75 4.18 10.10 -12.11
C LEU A 75 2.79 10.64 -12.46
N ALA A 76 1.74 10.07 -11.87
CA ALA A 76 0.37 10.46 -12.12
C ALA A 76 -0.03 11.72 -11.35
N VAL A 77 0.78 12.21 -10.41
CA VAL A 77 0.47 13.36 -9.54
C VAL A 77 1.57 14.43 -9.57
N ASP A 78 1.19 15.71 -9.57
CA ASP A 78 2.12 16.83 -9.54
C ASP A 78 2.60 17.13 -8.11
N ASP A 79 3.54 18.07 -7.96
CA ASP A 79 4.07 18.49 -6.66
C ASP A 79 3.00 19.06 -5.70
N LYS A 80 1.79 19.34 -6.20
CA LYS A 80 0.62 19.80 -5.44
C LYS A 80 -0.41 18.68 -5.23
N GLY A 81 -0.07 17.44 -5.57
CA GLY A 81 -0.93 16.26 -5.46
C GLY A 81 -2.06 16.18 -6.47
N ARG A 82 -2.03 16.99 -7.54
CA ARG A 82 -3.06 16.98 -8.59
C ARG A 82 -2.72 15.92 -9.62
N VAL A 83 -3.72 15.16 -10.07
CA VAL A 83 -3.52 14.17 -11.12
C VAL A 83 -3.21 14.89 -12.43
N ILE A 84 -1.97 14.75 -12.93
CA ILE A 84 -1.48 15.50 -14.11
C ILE A 84 -1.75 14.72 -15.39
N GLU A 85 -1.43 13.42 -15.43
CA GLU A 85 -1.75 12.53 -16.54
C GLU A 85 -1.83 11.07 -16.05
N GLY A 86 -3.02 10.47 -16.13
CA GLY A 86 -3.23 9.06 -15.78
C GLY A 86 -2.73 8.06 -16.83
N HIS A 87 -1.98 8.52 -17.84
CA HIS A 87 -1.67 7.75 -19.06
C HIS A 87 -0.94 6.43 -18.77
N GLY A 88 -0.09 6.35 -17.75
CA GLY A 88 0.62 5.10 -17.40
C GLY A 88 -0.18 4.07 -16.59
N LEU A 89 -1.34 4.43 -16.03
CA LEU A 89 -2.10 3.53 -15.13
C LEU A 89 -2.75 2.36 -15.85
N HIS A 90 -2.77 2.39 -17.19
CA HIS A 90 -3.46 1.39 -18.01
C HIS A 90 -2.51 0.56 -18.87
N ASP A 91 -1.27 1.02 -19.07
CA ASP A 91 -0.32 0.47 -20.04
C ASP A 91 0.30 -0.86 -19.60
N ASN A 92 0.36 -1.10 -18.29
CA ASN A 92 0.97 -2.29 -17.74
C ASN A 92 0.18 -2.80 -16.54
N VAL A 93 0.37 -4.09 -16.25
CA VAL A 93 -0.13 -4.74 -15.04
C VAL A 93 0.95 -5.62 -14.43
N VAL A 94 0.92 -5.71 -13.10
CA VAL A 94 1.85 -6.54 -12.33
C VAL A 94 1.26 -7.92 -12.05
N PRO A 95 2.10 -8.98 -11.96
CA PRO A 95 1.64 -10.32 -11.58
C PRO A 95 1.01 -10.37 -10.18
N ALA A 96 0.42 -11.51 -9.86
CA ALA A 96 -0.15 -11.78 -8.54
C ALA A 96 0.89 -11.58 -7.43
N MET A 97 0.49 -10.89 -6.37
CA MET A 97 1.31 -10.61 -5.20
C MET A 97 0.89 -11.47 -4.00
N THR A 98 1.85 -11.80 -3.12
CA THR A 98 1.51 -12.20 -1.76
C THR A 98 0.95 -11.01 -0.99
N GLU A 99 0.32 -11.25 0.16
CA GLU A 99 -0.18 -10.15 1.00
C GLU A 99 0.98 -9.21 1.43
N GLU A 100 2.15 -9.77 1.78
CA GLU A 100 3.33 -8.99 2.15
C GLU A 100 3.81 -8.09 1.00
N GLN A 101 3.90 -8.62 -0.22
CA GLN A 101 4.25 -7.84 -1.41
C GLN A 101 3.22 -6.76 -1.70
N ALA A 102 1.93 -7.06 -1.49
CA ALA A 102 0.86 -6.07 -1.62
C ALA A 102 0.97 -4.98 -0.56
N MET A 103 1.41 -5.28 0.67
CA MET A 103 1.65 -4.26 1.69
C MET A 103 2.83 -3.35 1.34
N GLU A 104 3.93 -3.88 0.80
CA GLU A 104 5.05 -3.06 0.30
C GLU A 104 4.64 -2.16 -0.86
N TYR A 105 3.80 -2.69 -1.76
CA TYR A 105 3.19 -1.92 -2.83
C TYR A 105 2.33 -0.79 -2.24
N LEU A 106 1.46 -1.09 -1.27
CA LEU A 106 0.55 -0.13 -0.65
C LEU A 106 1.33 0.98 0.08
N LEU A 107 2.43 0.63 0.73
CA LEU A 107 3.34 1.59 1.37
C LEU A 107 3.81 2.64 0.36
N GLN A 108 4.31 2.22 -0.79
CA GLN A 108 4.79 3.14 -1.81
C GLN A 108 3.67 3.93 -2.49
N LYS A 109 2.47 3.33 -2.61
CA LYS A 109 1.31 3.93 -3.26
C LYS A 109 0.62 5.00 -2.40
N ASP A 110 0.30 4.67 -1.15
CA ASP A 110 -0.63 5.43 -0.31
C ASP A 110 0.04 6.11 0.90
N VAL A 111 1.26 5.71 1.29
CA VAL A 111 1.98 6.36 2.39
C VAL A 111 2.90 7.44 1.83
N PRO A 112 2.95 8.65 2.43
CA PRO A 112 3.76 9.74 1.91
C PRO A 112 5.23 9.35 1.75
N ARG A 113 5.84 9.70 0.60
CA ARG A 113 7.22 9.32 0.26
C ARG A 113 8.23 9.66 1.36
N ARG A 114 8.09 10.81 2.03
CA ARG A 114 8.94 11.23 3.16
C ARG A 114 8.99 10.24 4.33
N VAL A 115 7.98 9.38 4.47
CA VAL A 115 7.91 8.36 5.52
C VAL A 115 8.80 7.16 5.18
N TRP A 116 8.73 6.65 3.95
CA TRP A 116 9.40 5.39 3.58
C TRP A 116 10.69 5.57 2.78
N ASP A 117 10.85 6.68 2.05
CA ASP A 117 12.06 7.06 1.32
C ASP A 117 12.92 8.01 2.18
N ALA A 118 13.38 7.51 3.32
CA ALA A 118 14.20 8.30 4.23
C ALA A 118 15.60 8.53 3.64
N PRO A 119 16.18 9.74 3.79
CA PRO A 119 17.52 10.02 3.29
C PRO A 119 18.56 9.04 3.81
N GLU A 120 19.58 8.76 3.00
CA GLU A 120 20.72 7.92 3.37
C GLU A 120 21.35 8.42 4.68
N GLY A 121 21.57 7.52 5.65
CA GLY A 121 22.04 7.86 6.99
C GLY A 121 20.93 8.20 8.02
N SER A 122 19.65 8.23 7.62
CA SER A 122 18.55 8.32 8.58
C SER A 122 18.41 7.03 9.38
N ASN A 123 18.55 7.14 10.70
CA ASN A 123 18.38 6.04 11.65
C ASN A 123 16.94 5.91 12.17
N MET A 124 16.06 6.87 11.87
CA MET A 124 14.69 6.88 12.36
C MET A 124 13.82 5.91 11.57
N ARG A 125 13.30 4.89 12.26
CA ARG A 125 12.22 4.05 11.75
C ARG A 125 10.92 4.86 11.76
N ARG A 126 10.38 5.18 10.58
CA ARG A 126 9.17 6.00 10.40
C ARG A 126 7.90 5.18 10.12
N PHE A 127 8.05 3.88 9.85
CA PHE A 127 6.93 2.98 9.63
C PHE A 127 7.24 1.53 10.05
N VAL A 128 6.18 0.74 10.22
CA VAL A 128 6.21 -0.71 10.39
C VAL A 128 5.01 -1.34 9.69
N ILE A 129 5.25 -2.41 8.94
CA ILE A 129 4.20 -3.35 8.53
C ILE A 129 4.05 -4.37 9.66
N CYS A 130 2.85 -4.50 10.21
CA CYS A 130 2.57 -5.42 11.31
C CYS A 130 1.20 -6.07 11.14
N ARG A 131 0.91 -7.11 11.94
CA ARG A 131 -0.39 -7.77 11.89
C ARG A 131 -1.46 -6.86 12.48
N ARG A 132 -2.62 -6.83 11.84
CA ARG A 132 -3.77 -6.00 12.20
C ARG A 132 -4.31 -6.31 13.60
N ASP A 133 -4.20 -7.56 14.04
CA ASP A 133 -4.65 -8.01 15.37
C ASP A 133 -3.73 -7.54 16.51
N MET A 134 -2.52 -7.08 16.20
CA MET A 134 -1.63 -6.44 17.18
C MET A 134 -2.08 -5.02 17.52
N ILE A 135 -2.92 -4.40 16.69
CA ILE A 135 -3.36 -3.02 16.86
C ILE A 135 -4.53 -2.96 17.87
N PRO A 136 -4.42 -2.18 18.95
CA PRO A 136 -5.50 -1.99 19.90
C PRO A 136 -6.75 -1.44 19.22
N THR A 137 -7.91 -1.97 19.57
CA THR A 137 -9.21 -1.50 19.04
C THR A 137 -9.63 -0.16 19.63
N ASP A 138 -9.15 0.18 20.83
CA ASP A 138 -9.38 1.48 21.46
C ASP A 138 -8.50 2.58 20.86
N ARG A 139 -9.11 3.70 20.47
CA ARG A 139 -8.41 4.83 19.84
C ARG A 139 -7.51 5.58 20.82
N GLY A 140 -7.88 5.67 22.09
CA GLY A 140 -7.07 6.33 23.11
C GLY A 140 -5.72 5.62 23.30
N TYR A 141 -5.73 4.29 23.37
CA TYR A 141 -4.49 3.51 23.43
C TYR A 141 -3.65 3.64 22.16
N ARG A 142 -4.27 3.58 20.97
CA ARG A 142 -3.53 3.78 19.70
C ARG A 142 -2.89 5.16 19.60
N ASN A 143 -3.60 6.20 20.01
CA ASN A 143 -3.10 7.57 19.91
C ASN A 143 -1.88 7.83 20.80
N ALA A 144 -1.72 7.04 21.86
CA ALA A 144 -0.57 7.11 22.77
C ALA A 144 0.64 6.30 22.29
N TRP A 145 0.51 5.52 21.21
CA TRP A 145 1.62 4.75 20.66
C TRP A 145 2.65 5.66 20.01
N LYS A 146 3.91 5.24 20.08
CA LYS A 146 5.00 5.81 19.31
C LYS A 146 5.87 4.70 18.72
N LEU A 147 6.37 4.90 17.51
CA LEU A 147 7.29 3.95 16.90
C LEU A 147 8.64 4.01 17.59
N THR A 148 9.19 2.85 17.95
CA THR A 148 10.55 2.78 18.46
C THR A 148 11.53 3.18 17.35
N GLN A 149 12.21 4.30 17.55
CA GLN A 149 13.11 4.89 16.55
C GLN A 149 14.43 4.14 16.39
N ARG A 150 14.79 3.21 17.29
CA ARG A 150 16.00 2.41 17.15
C ARG A 150 15.81 1.36 16.05
N LYS A 151 16.58 1.49 14.97
CA LYS A 151 17.03 0.29 14.23
C LYS A 151 17.93 -0.47 15.20
N GLU A 152 17.50 -1.65 15.65
CA GLU A 152 18.44 -2.59 16.24
C GLU A 152 19.46 -2.88 15.14
N MET A 153 20.71 -2.45 15.35
CA MET A 153 21.80 -2.92 14.52
C MET A 153 21.87 -4.43 14.76
N GLU A 154 21.46 -5.23 13.79
CA GLU A 154 21.81 -6.64 13.78
C GLU A 154 23.33 -6.68 13.88
N ASN A 155 23.82 -7.09 15.05
CA ASN A 155 25.22 -7.40 15.22
C ASN A 155 25.53 -8.51 14.22
N ALA A 156 26.22 -8.17 13.13
CA ALA A 156 26.86 -9.12 12.26
C ALA A 156 27.85 -9.92 13.12
N ALA A 157 27.43 -11.12 13.51
CA ALA A 157 28.27 -12.14 14.13
C ALA A 157 28.96 -12.97 13.04
#